data_AF-A0A1J4SNM9-F1
#
_entry.id   AF-A0A1J4SNM9-F1
#
_cell.length_a   1.000
_cell.length_b   1.000
_cell.length_c   1.000
_cell.angle_alpha   90.00
_cell.angle_beta   90.00
_cell.angle_gamma   90.00
#
_symmetry.space_group_name_H-M   'P 1'
#
loop_
_entity.id
_entity.type
_entity.pdbx_description
1 polymer ?
#
loop_
_entity_poly.entity_id
_entity_poly.type
_entity_poly.pdbx_seq_one_letter_code
_entity_poly.pdbx_strand_id
1 'polypeptide(L)'
;MPKLMLKFEAAFIREIPLDKPSFTLGRKPDNDIVLDNAAVSGHHCKMYESGGTWYVEDLNSTNGTFVNARKTLKAGLKNGDTLTLVKYSLVFTDDTAAPPKAAAEEPLPQQKPKTPLGALEVLEGPADDRKDFVLSALSTYIGKSSQAAIPYKSGGLFGGGPELAVVITMRPEGYYLNPIKEGYAKYNGNPLTEKVVLNNDDTIEVGSTRFRFFVKK
;
A
#
# COMPACT_ATOMS: atom_id res chain seq x y z
N MET A 1 9.13 4.25 -26.73
CA MET A 1 10.09 4.09 -25.61
C MET A 1 9.43 4.65 -24.37
N PRO A 2 9.45 3.92 -23.24
CA PRO A 2 8.85 4.38 -22.00
C PRO A 2 9.59 5.59 -21.44
N LYS A 3 8.84 6.52 -20.84
CA LYS A 3 9.34 7.80 -20.32
C LYS A 3 8.48 8.32 -19.16
N LEU A 4 9.07 9.20 -18.35
CA LEU A 4 8.41 9.92 -17.27
C LEU A 4 8.42 11.42 -17.54
N MET A 5 7.24 12.05 -17.51
CA MET A 5 7.13 13.50 -17.46
C MET A 5 7.11 13.96 -16.02
N LEU A 6 8.23 14.51 -15.54
CA LEU A 6 8.36 15.03 -14.19
C LEU A 6 7.79 16.44 -14.09
N LYS A 7 6.87 16.62 -13.15
CA LYS A 7 6.26 17.89 -12.78
C LYS A 7 6.43 18.14 -11.28
N PHE A 8 6.53 19.40 -10.90
CA PHE A 8 6.41 19.86 -9.53
C PHE A 8 5.22 20.79 -9.45
N GLU A 9 4.22 20.40 -8.65
CA GLU A 9 2.90 21.04 -8.66
C GLU A 9 2.34 21.06 -10.10
N ALA A 10 2.12 22.25 -10.68
CA ALA A 10 1.65 22.41 -12.05
C ALA A 10 2.78 22.62 -13.09
N ALA A 11 4.02 22.82 -12.63
CA ALA A 11 5.13 23.15 -13.51
C ALA A 11 5.82 21.89 -14.06
N PHE A 12 5.94 21.78 -15.38
CA PHE A 12 6.77 20.76 -16.01
C PHE A 12 8.25 21.07 -15.75
N ILE A 13 8.97 20.08 -15.25
CA ILE A 13 10.42 20.18 -15.00
C ILE A 13 11.18 19.62 -16.20
N ARG A 14 11.00 18.33 -16.49
CA ARG A 14 11.70 17.63 -17.57
C ARG A 14 11.04 16.31 -17.93
N GLU A 15 11.40 15.81 -19.10
CA GLU A 15 11.14 14.43 -19.52
C GLU A 15 12.35 13.56 -19.17
N ILE A 16 12.09 12.34 -18.68
CA ILE A 16 13.11 11.37 -18.29
C ILE A 16 12.86 10.09 -19.10
N PRO A 17 13.73 9.74 -20.06
CA PRO A 17 13.63 8.47 -20.75
C PRO A 17 13.92 7.32 -19.78
N LEU A 18 13.14 6.25 -19.85
CA LEU A 18 13.36 5.03 -19.09
C LEU A 18 14.24 4.07 -19.90
N ASP A 19 15.53 4.36 -19.93
CA ASP A 19 16.55 3.66 -20.74
C ASP A 19 17.31 2.55 -19.98
N LYS A 20 17.03 2.38 -18.69
CA LYS A 20 17.56 1.32 -17.82
C LYS A 20 16.44 0.40 -17.35
N PRO A 21 16.73 -0.84 -16.91
CA PRO A 21 15.70 -1.73 -16.34
C PRO A 21 15.20 -1.29 -14.96
N SER A 22 15.87 -0.36 -14.28
CA SER A 22 15.50 0.12 -12.95
C SER A 22 15.99 1.55 -12.72
N PHE A 23 15.21 2.31 -11.96
CA PHE A 23 15.46 3.69 -11.55
C PHE A 23 15.13 3.85 -10.07
N THR A 24 15.97 4.58 -9.36
CA THR A 24 15.71 5.01 -7.98
C THR A 24 15.22 6.45 -7.96
N LEU A 25 14.25 6.75 -7.10
CA LEU A 25 13.69 8.09 -6.93
C LEU A 25 13.77 8.50 -5.47
N GLY A 26 14.28 9.71 -5.22
CA GLY A 26 14.42 10.22 -3.87
C GLY A 26 15.14 11.56 -3.81
N ARG A 27 15.27 12.11 -2.60
CA ARG A 27 15.93 13.41 -2.37
C ARG A 27 17.44 13.35 -2.46
N LYS A 28 18.05 12.21 -2.11
CA LYS A 28 19.52 12.11 -2.09
C LYS A 28 20.09 12.11 -3.51
N PRO A 29 21.32 12.63 -3.70
CA PRO A 29 21.95 12.77 -5.02
C PRO A 29 22.40 11.45 -5.65
N ASP A 30 22.38 10.34 -4.90
CA ASP A 30 22.72 9.00 -5.37
C ASP A 30 21.53 8.26 -6.02
N ASN A 31 20.34 8.88 -6.11
CA ASN A 31 19.22 8.35 -6.89
C ASN A 31 19.34 8.71 -8.38
N ASP A 32 18.81 7.86 -9.25
CA ASP A 32 18.73 8.15 -10.69
C ASP A 32 17.84 9.38 -10.97
N ILE A 33 16.74 9.52 -10.23
CA ILE A 33 15.84 10.67 -10.30
C ILE A 33 15.85 11.38 -8.95
N VAL A 34 16.65 12.44 -8.89
CA VAL A 34 16.76 13.29 -7.72
C VAL A 34 15.58 14.26 -7.66
N LEU A 35 14.84 14.22 -6.56
CA LEU A 35 13.69 15.07 -6.25
C LEU A 35 14.05 15.96 -5.07
N ASP A 36 14.61 17.13 -5.34
CA ASP A 36 15.09 18.05 -4.31
C ASP A 36 13.92 18.69 -3.56
N ASN A 37 13.46 18.01 -2.52
CA ASN A 37 12.44 18.51 -1.60
C ASN A 37 12.59 17.82 -0.25
N ALA A 38 12.60 18.60 0.83
CA ALA A 38 12.80 18.09 2.18
C ALA A 38 11.75 17.06 2.63
N ALA A 39 10.54 17.10 2.06
CA ALA A 39 9.49 16.13 2.35
C ALA A 39 9.63 14.82 1.54
N VAL A 40 10.51 14.77 0.54
CA VAL A 40 10.84 13.52 -0.16
C VAL A 40 11.93 12.79 0.61
N SER A 41 11.68 11.50 0.88
CA SER A 41 12.65 10.63 1.56
C SER A 41 13.94 10.46 0.75
N GLY A 42 15.04 10.17 1.43
CA GLY A 42 16.36 10.05 0.81
C GLY A 42 16.37 9.05 -0.35
N HIS A 43 15.82 7.87 -0.13
CA HIS A 43 15.42 6.91 -1.17
C HIS A 43 13.93 6.66 -0.95
N HIS A 44 13.09 7.17 -1.84
CA HIS A 44 11.64 7.22 -1.62
C HIS A 44 10.94 6.03 -2.25
N CYS A 45 11.23 5.77 -3.52
CA CYS A 45 10.73 4.61 -4.23
C CYS A 45 11.73 4.15 -5.29
N LYS A 46 11.52 2.95 -5.80
CA LYS A 46 12.19 2.44 -7.00
C LYS A 46 11.16 2.14 -8.07
N MET A 47 11.54 2.35 -9.32
CA MET A 47 10.82 1.91 -10.49
C MET A 47 11.63 0.87 -11.23
N TYR A 48 11.00 -0.19 -11.73
CA TYR A 48 11.69 -1.24 -12.47
C TYR A 48 10.78 -1.93 -13.47
N GLU A 49 11.37 -2.44 -14.53
CA GLU A 49 10.68 -3.21 -15.55
C GLU A 49 10.75 -4.71 -15.20
N SER A 50 9.62 -5.41 -15.34
CA SER A 50 9.54 -6.85 -15.14
C SER A 50 8.49 -7.44 -16.07
N GLY A 51 8.93 -8.28 -17.01
CA GLY A 51 8.03 -8.95 -17.96
C GLY A 51 7.28 -7.98 -18.88
N GLY A 52 7.93 -6.91 -19.35
CA GLY A 52 7.32 -5.90 -20.21
C GLY A 52 6.39 -4.93 -19.49
N THR A 53 6.27 -5.03 -18.16
CA THR A 53 5.47 -4.12 -17.34
C THR A 53 6.38 -3.33 -16.40
N TRP A 54 6.18 -2.02 -16.33
CA TRP A 54 6.85 -1.17 -15.35
C TRP A 54 6.14 -1.23 -14.01
N TYR A 55 6.91 -1.29 -12.93
CA TYR A 55 6.42 -1.26 -11.57
C TYR A 55 7.05 -0.11 -10.81
N VAL A 56 6.34 0.41 -9.82
CA VAL A 56 6.86 1.27 -8.76
C VAL A 56 6.72 0.55 -7.43
N GLU A 57 7.73 0.69 -6.56
CA GLU A 57 7.77 0.10 -5.22
C GLU A 57 8.28 1.15 -4.22
N ASP A 58 7.47 1.42 -3.20
CA ASP A 58 7.80 2.34 -2.13
C ASP A 58 8.90 1.74 -1.23
N LEU A 59 9.93 2.53 -0.91
CA LEU A 59 11.07 2.10 -0.10
C LEU A 59 10.90 2.55 1.36
N ASN A 60 9.70 2.37 1.90
CA ASN A 60 9.30 2.81 3.24
C ASN A 60 9.45 4.32 3.42
N SER A 61 8.88 5.06 2.47
CA SER A 61 8.98 6.51 2.47
C SER A 61 8.10 7.16 3.54
N THR A 62 8.50 8.36 3.98
CA THR A 62 7.84 9.09 5.07
C THR A 62 6.43 9.52 4.69
N ASN A 63 6.25 10.04 3.47
CA ASN A 63 4.97 10.57 2.99
C ASN A 63 4.20 9.58 2.11
N GLY A 64 4.83 8.47 1.71
CA GLY A 64 4.23 7.46 0.86
C GLY A 64 4.30 7.78 -0.62
N THR A 65 4.27 6.70 -1.40
CA THR A 65 4.14 6.72 -2.85
C THR A 65 2.68 6.55 -3.28
N PHE A 66 2.22 7.32 -4.26
CA PHE A 66 0.84 7.25 -4.76
C PHE A 66 0.82 7.00 -6.26
N VAL A 67 -0.08 6.14 -6.73
CA VAL A 67 -0.39 5.97 -8.16
C VAL A 67 -1.85 6.30 -8.38
N ASN A 68 -2.14 7.24 -9.28
CA ASN A 68 -3.49 7.74 -9.56
C ASN A 68 -4.25 8.13 -8.28
N ALA A 69 -3.58 8.94 -7.44
CA ALA A 69 -4.06 9.42 -6.13
C ALA A 69 -4.31 8.32 -5.07
N ARG A 70 -3.90 7.06 -5.31
CA ARG A 70 -4.01 5.97 -4.34
C ARG A 70 -2.63 5.62 -3.79
N LYS A 71 -2.48 5.63 -2.46
CA LYS A 71 -1.23 5.22 -1.81
C LYS A 71 -0.95 3.75 -2.09
N THR A 72 0.28 3.42 -2.45
CA THR A 72 0.68 2.05 -2.80
C THR A 72 2.07 1.73 -2.28
N LEU A 73 2.26 0.47 -1.88
CA LEU A 73 3.60 -0.08 -1.60
C LEU A 73 4.24 -0.65 -2.86
N LYS A 74 3.42 -1.17 -3.79
CA LYS A 74 3.85 -1.66 -5.10
C LYS A 74 2.70 -1.59 -6.09
N ALA A 75 2.93 -1.06 -7.28
CA ALA A 75 1.94 -1.01 -8.35
C ALA A 75 2.59 -1.16 -9.73
N GLY A 76 1.90 -1.86 -10.65
CA GLY A 76 2.23 -1.81 -12.07
C GLY A 76 1.71 -0.53 -12.69
N LEU A 77 2.49 0.06 -13.60
CA LEU A 77 2.17 1.31 -14.28
C LEU A 77 1.67 1.03 -15.69
N LYS A 78 0.61 1.74 -16.07
CA LYS A 78 0.05 1.78 -17.42
C LYS A 78 0.32 3.12 -18.06
N ASN A 79 0.34 3.15 -19.39
CA ASN A 79 0.45 4.40 -20.16
C ASN A 79 -0.60 5.43 -19.68
N GLY A 80 -0.13 6.62 -19.29
CA GLY A 80 -0.94 7.71 -18.74
C GLY A 80 -1.05 7.74 -17.21
N ASP A 81 -0.60 6.71 -16.50
CA ASP A 81 -0.65 6.69 -15.04
C ASP A 81 0.21 7.79 -14.42
N THR A 82 -0.28 8.36 -13.31
CA THR A 82 0.44 9.40 -12.56
C THR A 82 0.95 8.84 -11.25
N LEU A 83 2.27 8.83 -11.11
CA LEU A 83 2.99 8.59 -9.87
C LEU A 83 3.15 9.92 -9.10
N THR A 84 2.66 10.01 -7.88
CA THR A 84 2.76 11.20 -7.04
C THR A 84 3.62 10.92 -5.81
N LEU A 85 4.63 11.76 -5.60
CA LEU A 85 5.54 11.75 -4.45
C LEU A 85 5.54 13.15 -3.84
N VAL A 86 4.85 13.33 -2.72
CA VAL A 86 4.67 14.65 -2.09
C VAL A 86 4.05 15.66 -3.09
N LYS A 87 4.83 16.62 -3.59
CA LYS A 87 4.43 17.64 -4.57
C LYS A 87 4.86 17.31 -6.01
N TYR A 88 5.65 16.25 -6.18
CA TYR A 88 6.08 15.81 -7.50
C TYR A 88 5.04 14.88 -8.12
N SER A 89 4.78 15.08 -9.40
CA SER A 89 3.96 14.18 -10.23
C SER A 89 4.78 13.71 -11.41
N LEU A 90 4.85 12.40 -11.61
CA LEU A 90 5.53 11.76 -12.74
C LEU A 90 4.48 11.02 -13.55
N VAL A 91 4.23 11.49 -14.78
CA VAL A 91 3.31 10.82 -15.69
C VAL A 91 4.08 9.80 -16.50
N PHE A 92 3.71 8.53 -16.38
CA PHE A 92 4.31 7.45 -17.15
C PHE A 92 3.69 7.41 -18.55
N THR A 93 4.54 7.46 -19.57
CA THR A 93 4.12 7.31 -20.96
C THR A 93 4.92 6.18 -21.60
N ASP A 94 4.24 5.29 -22.31
CA ASP A 94 4.86 4.23 -23.10
C ASP A 94 4.24 4.20 -24.50
N ASP A 95 4.82 5.00 -25.39
CA ASP A 95 4.40 5.10 -26.80
C ASP A 95 4.77 3.85 -27.62
N THR A 96 5.45 2.88 -27.01
CA THR A 96 5.79 1.58 -27.61
C THR A 96 4.78 0.50 -27.30
N ALA A 97 3.81 0.76 -26.41
CA ALA A 97 2.65 -0.08 -26.26
C ALA A 97 1.82 0.04 -27.55
N ALA A 98 1.93 -0.96 -28.44
CA ALA A 98 0.91 -1.20 -29.45
C ALA A 98 -0.46 -1.05 -28.76
N PRO A 99 -1.49 -0.44 -29.39
CA PRO A 99 -2.83 -0.47 -28.85
C PRO A 99 -3.09 -1.92 -28.46
N PRO A 100 -3.59 -2.20 -27.24
CA PRO A 100 -3.67 -3.56 -26.75
C PRO A 100 -4.34 -4.34 -27.86
N LYS A 101 -3.58 -5.26 -28.47
CA LYS A 101 -4.14 -6.14 -29.47
C LYS A 101 -5.35 -6.70 -28.76
N ALA A 102 -6.52 -6.52 -29.35
CA ALA A 102 -7.73 -7.22 -28.98
C ALA A 102 -7.50 -8.72 -29.20
N ALA A 103 -6.61 -9.32 -28.42
CA ALA A 103 -6.89 -10.56 -27.77
C ALA A 103 -7.88 -10.16 -26.69
N ALA A 104 -9.04 -10.80 -26.76
CA ALA A 104 -10.18 -10.59 -25.91
C ALA A 104 -9.80 -10.26 -24.47
N GLU A 105 -10.69 -9.54 -23.81
CA GLU A 105 -11.09 -9.89 -22.46
C GLU A 105 -11.32 -11.42 -22.39
N GLU A 106 -10.27 -12.21 -22.27
CA GLU A 106 -10.29 -13.07 -21.13
C GLU A 106 -9.92 -12.14 -19.98
N PRO A 107 -10.74 -12.06 -18.92
CA PRO A 107 -10.18 -11.60 -17.67
C PRO A 107 -8.89 -12.41 -17.54
N LEU A 108 -7.72 -11.75 -17.38
CA LEU A 108 -6.68 -12.34 -16.54
C LEU A 108 -7.47 -13.01 -15.45
N PRO A 109 -7.34 -14.32 -15.21
CA PRO A 109 -8.08 -14.90 -14.13
C PRO A 109 -7.81 -13.96 -12.95
N GLN A 110 -8.85 -13.24 -12.57
CA GLN A 110 -9.21 -13.20 -11.18
C GLN A 110 -9.46 -14.67 -10.86
N GLN A 111 -8.40 -15.48 -10.83
CA GLN A 111 -8.06 -16.10 -9.60
C GLN A 111 -8.03 -14.94 -8.59
N LYS A 112 -9.24 -14.51 -8.15
CA LYS A 112 -9.56 -14.53 -6.73
C LYS A 112 -8.73 -15.69 -6.25
N PRO A 113 -7.67 -15.48 -5.46
CA PRO A 113 -7.00 -16.61 -4.88
C PRO A 113 -8.13 -17.55 -4.42
N LYS A 114 -8.22 -18.74 -5.03
CA LYS A 114 -9.02 -19.84 -4.46
C LYS A 114 -8.32 -20.33 -3.19
N THR A 115 -7.25 -19.65 -2.78
CA THR A 115 -6.72 -19.59 -1.44
C THR A 115 -7.80 -19.04 -0.52
N PRO A 116 -8.05 -19.69 0.62
CA PRO A 116 -9.05 -19.21 1.54
C PRO A 116 -8.71 -17.78 1.97
N LEU A 117 -9.66 -16.87 1.75
CA LEU A 117 -9.46 -15.45 2.04
C LEU A 117 -9.53 -15.25 3.55
N GLY A 118 -8.46 -14.69 4.10
CA GLY A 118 -8.44 -14.20 5.48
C GLY A 118 -9.51 -13.13 5.63
N ALA A 119 -10.15 -13.12 6.78
CA ALA A 119 -11.13 -12.13 7.16
C ALA A 119 -10.95 -11.78 8.63
N LEU A 120 -11.34 -10.56 8.98
CA LEU A 120 -11.52 -10.13 10.37
C LEU A 120 -13.00 -10.05 10.66
N GLU A 121 -13.46 -10.70 11.72
CA GLU A 121 -14.77 -10.49 12.30
C GLU A 121 -14.64 -9.54 13.49
N VAL A 122 -15.55 -8.58 13.61
CA VAL A 122 -15.62 -7.71 14.78
C VAL A 122 -16.32 -8.44 15.91
N LEU A 123 -15.59 -8.68 16.99
CA LEU A 123 -16.14 -9.26 18.21
C LEU A 123 -16.75 -8.19 19.11
N GLU A 124 -16.04 -7.07 19.29
CA GLU A 124 -16.41 -6.04 20.26
C GLU A 124 -16.07 -4.64 19.73
N GLY A 125 -16.82 -3.64 20.20
CA GLY A 125 -16.58 -2.22 19.93
C GLY A 125 -16.48 -1.86 18.45
N PRO A 126 -17.49 -2.20 17.61
CA PRO A 126 -17.48 -1.86 16.20
C PRO A 126 -17.32 -0.35 15.99
N ALA A 127 -16.55 0.02 14.96
CA ALA A 127 -16.39 1.40 14.55
C ALA A 127 -17.54 1.88 13.66
N ASP A 128 -18.18 0.96 12.94
CA ASP A 128 -19.34 1.18 12.08
C ASP A 128 -20.21 -0.10 12.02
N ASP A 129 -21.22 -0.13 11.14
CA ASP A 129 -22.18 -1.24 11.05
C ASP A 129 -21.60 -2.54 10.45
N ARG A 130 -20.33 -2.53 9.98
CA ARG A 130 -19.70 -3.71 9.38
C ARG A 130 -19.28 -4.70 10.45
N LYS A 131 -19.63 -5.98 10.24
CA LYS A 131 -19.33 -7.08 11.16
C LYS A 131 -18.12 -7.91 10.73
N ASP A 132 -17.79 -7.91 9.44
CA ASP A 132 -16.61 -8.58 8.93
C ASP A 132 -15.89 -7.77 7.84
N PHE A 133 -14.61 -8.06 7.67
CA PHE A 133 -13.72 -7.42 6.72
C PHE A 133 -12.90 -8.49 6.00
N VAL A 134 -13.12 -8.65 4.71
CA VAL A 134 -12.34 -9.57 3.88
C VAL A 134 -10.99 -8.95 3.54
N LEU A 135 -9.91 -9.67 3.79
CA LEU A 135 -8.54 -9.24 3.53
C LEU A 135 -8.14 -9.58 2.09
N SER A 136 -8.80 -8.93 1.12
CA SER A 136 -8.57 -9.19 -0.30
C SER A 136 -7.34 -8.47 -0.89
N ALA A 137 -6.72 -7.56 -0.13
CA ALA A 137 -5.54 -6.80 -0.55
C ALA A 137 -4.25 -7.37 0.08
N LEU A 138 -3.12 -7.21 -0.61
CA LEU A 138 -1.80 -7.62 -0.09
C LEU A 138 -1.42 -6.94 1.23
N SER A 139 -1.93 -5.74 1.48
CA SER A 139 -1.76 -5.01 2.73
C SER A 139 -3.09 -4.36 3.12
N THR A 140 -3.56 -4.64 4.32
CA THR A 140 -4.80 -4.11 4.87
C THR A 140 -4.49 -3.37 6.16
N TYR A 141 -4.75 -2.07 6.16
CA TYR A 141 -4.47 -1.20 7.30
C TYR A 141 -5.68 -1.09 8.23
N ILE A 142 -5.42 -1.20 9.54
CA ILE A 142 -6.41 -0.90 10.59
C ILE A 142 -6.04 0.46 11.20
N GLY A 143 -6.98 1.40 11.20
CA GLY A 143 -6.67 2.79 11.48
C GLY A 143 -7.90 3.70 11.50
N LYS A 144 -7.69 5.00 11.68
CA LYS A 144 -8.73 6.03 11.61
C LYS A 144 -8.67 6.86 10.33
N SER A 145 -7.56 6.80 9.60
CA SER A 145 -7.38 7.58 8.38
C SER A 145 -8.15 6.97 7.22
N SER A 146 -8.35 7.76 6.17
CA SER A 146 -8.90 7.27 4.89
C SER A 146 -8.03 6.21 4.20
N GLN A 147 -6.79 6.01 4.65
CA GLN A 147 -5.89 4.95 4.18
C GLN A 147 -6.14 3.61 4.89
N ALA A 148 -6.88 3.61 6.01
CA ALA A 148 -7.29 2.41 6.70
C ALA A 148 -8.52 1.79 6.02
N ALA A 149 -8.38 0.54 5.58
CA ALA A 149 -9.52 -0.20 5.05
C ALA A 149 -10.46 -0.66 6.17
N ILE A 150 -9.91 -0.84 7.39
CA ILE A 150 -10.63 -1.31 8.56
C ILE A 150 -10.58 -0.22 9.64
N PRO A 151 -11.70 0.42 9.96
CA PRO A 151 -11.77 1.38 11.04
C PRO A 151 -11.80 0.68 12.40
N TYR A 152 -11.37 1.39 13.44
CA TYR A 152 -11.56 0.97 14.83
C TYR A 152 -12.08 2.12 15.69
N LYS A 153 -12.77 1.77 16.76
CA LYS A 153 -13.29 2.68 17.77
C LYS A 153 -12.19 3.04 18.76
N SER A 154 -11.94 4.33 18.91
CA SER A 154 -10.99 4.84 19.91
C SER A 154 -11.48 4.52 21.33
N GLY A 155 -10.58 4.15 22.24
CA GLY A 155 -10.90 3.98 23.66
C GLY A 155 -10.53 5.21 24.49
N GLY A 156 -11.36 5.53 25.49
CA GLY A 156 -11.05 6.50 26.57
C GLY A 156 -11.55 7.93 26.39
N LEU A 157 -11.57 8.68 27.50
CA LEU A 157 -12.13 10.04 27.65
C LEU A 157 -11.25 11.15 27.01
N PHE A 158 -10.00 10.84 26.62
CA PHE A 158 -9.02 11.80 26.09
C PHE A 158 -8.42 11.29 24.77
N GLY A 159 -9.19 11.44 23.67
CA GLY A 159 -8.89 10.87 22.36
C GLY A 159 -7.48 11.16 21.81
N GLY A 160 -6.91 10.34 20.94
CA GLY A 160 -7.42 9.14 20.30
C GLY A 160 -6.25 8.30 19.78
N GLY A 161 -6.54 7.06 19.40
CA GLY A 161 -5.52 6.19 18.84
C GLY A 161 -5.02 6.68 17.47
N PRO A 162 -3.98 6.03 16.92
CA PRO A 162 -3.30 6.47 15.70
C PRO A 162 -4.20 6.40 14.47
N GLU A 163 -3.85 7.26 13.51
CA GLU A 163 -4.38 7.27 12.14
C GLU A 163 -4.20 5.92 11.44
N LEU A 164 -3.09 5.23 11.70
CA LEU A 164 -2.81 3.85 11.30
C LEU A 164 -2.19 3.12 12.51
N ALA A 165 -2.84 2.07 13.00
CA ALA A 165 -2.37 1.33 14.18
C ALA A 165 -1.52 0.12 13.79
N VAL A 166 -2.05 -0.69 12.87
CA VAL A 166 -1.45 -1.95 12.44
C VAL A 166 -1.71 -2.16 10.95
N VAL A 167 -0.89 -3.00 10.33
CA VAL A 167 -1.12 -3.51 8.97
C VAL A 167 -1.10 -5.03 8.98
N ILE A 168 -2.08 -5.62 8.32
CA ILE A 168 -2.09 -7.04 8.01
C ILE A 168 -1.58 -7.20 6.58
N THR A 169 -0.49 -7.95 6.42
CA THR A 169 0.11 -8.23 5.13
C THR A 169 -0.17 -9.67 4.73
N MET A 170 -0.79 -9.85 3.57
CA MET A 170 -0.98 -11.16 2.95
C MET A 170 0.27 -11.55 2.16
N ARG A 171 0.73 -12.78 2.38
CA ARG A 171 1.82 -13.41 1.65
C ARG A 171 1.40 -14.83 1.22
N PRO A 172 2.09 -15.45 0.24
CA PRO A 172 1.81 -16.84 -0.15
C PRO A 172 1.83 -17.82 1.03
N GLU A 173 2.69 -17.58 2.01
CA GLU A 173 2.89 -18.40 3.20
C GLU A 173 1.92 -18.12 4.36
N GLY A 174 1.14 -17.03 4.32
CA GLY A 174 0.17 -16.70 5.37
C GLY A 174 -0.10 -15.21 5.55
N TYR A 175 -0.75 -14.87 6.67
CA TYR A 175 -1.08 -13.50 7.04
C TYR A 175 -0.17 -13.03 8.18
N TYR A 176 0.32 -11.80 8.08
CA TYR A 176 1.25 -11.23 9.04
C TYR A 176 0.70 -9.92 9.60
N LEU A 177 0.60 -9.83 10.92
CA LEU A 177 0.23 -8.61 11.61
C LEU A 177 1.48 -7.84 12.00
N ASN A 178 1.57 -6.58 11.59
CA ASN A 178 2.69 -5.70 11.91
C ASN A 178 2.18 -4.45 12.65
N PRO A 179 2.80 -4.06 13.77
CA PRO A 179 2.52 -2.77 14.38
C PRO A 179 3.07 -1.63 13.50
N ILE A 180 2.26 -0.60 13.28
CA ILE A 180 2.72 0.67 12.68
C ILE A 180 3.12 1.64 13.79
N LYS A 181 2.38 1.61 14.91
CA LYS A 181 2.69 2.38 16.11
C LYS A 181 2.62 1.47 17.33
N GLU A 182 3.72 1.40 18.05
CA GLU A 182 3.83 0.60 19.28
C GLU A 182 2.88 1.11 20.38
N GLY A 183 2.36 0.17 21.18
CA GLY A 183 1.49 0.47 22.33
C GLY A 183 0.01 0.70 22.03
N TYR A 184 -0.42 0.57 20.76
CA TYR A 184 -1.82 0.80 20.37
C TYR A 184 -2.60 -0.44 19.94
N ALA A 185 -1.90 -1.57 19.81
CA ALA A 185 -2.51 -2.83 19.45
C ALA A 185 -2.07 -3.95 20.38
N LYS A 186 -2.94 -4.93 20.56
CA LYS A 186 -2.63 -6.19 21.22
C LYS A 186 -2.94 -7.34 20.28
N TYR A 187 -2.17 -8.40 20.43
CA TYR A 187 -2.34 -9.67 19.76
C TYR A 187 -2.49 -10.76 20.81
N ASN A 188 -3.63 -11.46 20.80
CA ASN A 188 -3.98 -12.48 21.81
C ASN A 188 -3.82 -11.97 23.25
N GLY A 189 -4.30 -10.75 23.51
CA GLY A 189 -4.24 -10.08 24.82
C GLY A 189 -2.88 -9.48 25.19
N ASN A 190 -1.80 -9.80 24.47
CA ASN A 190 -0.46 -9.28 24.72
C ASN A 190 -0.18 -8.04 23.85
N PRO A 191 0.57 -7.04 24.34
CA PRO A 191 1.00 -5.91 23.51
C PRO A 191 1.70 -6.37 22.23
N LEU A 192 1.28 -5.83 21.08
CA LEU A 192 1.90 -6.10 19.79
C LEU A 192 3.12 -5.18 19.63
N THR A 193 4.30 -5.72 19.87
CA THR A 193 5.59 -5.00 19.75
C THR A 193 6.35 -5.33 18.48
N GLU A 194 6.08 -6.49 17.87
CA GLU A 194 6.78 -6.97 16.68
C GLU A 194 5.84 -7.65 15.69
N LYS A 195 6.37 -8.05 14.53
CA LYS A 195 5.61 -8.78 13.51
C LYS A 195 5.25 -10.18 14.01
N VAL A 196 3.97 -10.55 13.88
CA VAL A 196 3.48 -11.90 14.21
C VAL A 196 2.74 -12.53 13.04
N VAL A 197 2.68 -13.87 13.01
CA VAL A 197 1.87 -14.63 12.05
C VAL A 197 0.45 -14.76 12.61
N LEU A 198 -0.56 -14.53 11.77
CA LEU A 198 -1.96 -14.71 12.12
C LEU A 198 -2.44 -16.12 11.76
N ASN A 199 -3.04 -16.80 12.73
CA ASN A 199 -3.68 -18.10 12.64
C ASN A 199 -5.17 -17.97 12.94
N ASN A 200 -5.96 -18.96 12.51
CA ASN A 200 -7.40 -18.96 12.76
C ASN A 200 -7.73 -18.78 14.25
N ASP A 201 -8.75 -17.97 14.49
CA ASP A 201 -9.27 -17.57 15.80
C ASP A 201 -8.34 -16.66 16.63
N ASP A 202 -7.20 -16.23 16.08
CA ASP A 202 -6.37 -15.21 16.72
C ASP A 202 -7.12 -13.88 16.86
N THR A 203 -6.87 -13.21 17.97
CA THR A 203 -7.52 -11.95 18.34
C THR A 203 -6.59 -10.77 18.20
N ILE A 204 -7.12 -9.70 17.63
CA ILE A 204 -6.43 -8.43 17.41
C ILE A 204 -7.25 -7.34 18.08
N GLU A 205 -6.65 -6.61 19.01
CA GLU A 205 -7.31 -5.50 19.70
C GLU A 205 -6.65 -4.20 19.27
N VAL A 206 -7.45 -3.24 18.82
CA VAL A 206 -7.01 -1.89 18.49
C VAL A 206 -7.99 -0.91 19.10
N GLY A 207 -7.53 -0.08 20.04
CA GLY A 207 -8.40 0.79 20.82
C GLY A 207 -9.46 0.01 21.60
N SER A 208 -10.74 0.29 21.35
CA SER A 208 -11.88 -0.44 21.91
C SER A 208 -12.46 -1.48 20.95
N THR A 209 -11.89 -1.65 19.76
CA THR A 209 -12.36 -2.67 18.81
C THR A 209 -11.53 -3.92 18.92
N ARG A 210 -12.23 -5.06 19.01
CA ARG A 210 -11.63 -6.39 19.01
C ARG A 210 -12.04 -7.14 17.77
N PHE A 211 -11.06 -7.70 17.07
CA PHE A 211 -11.24 -8.48 15.87
C PHE A 211 -10.80 -9.92 16.11
N ARG A 212 -11.45 -10.86 15.41
CA ARG A 212 -11.02 -12.24 15.27
C ARG A 212 -10.60 -12.50 13.84
N PHE A 213 -9.40 -13.03 13.64
CA PHE A 213 -8.93 -13.44 12.33
C PHE A 213 -9.36 -14.87 12.03
N PHE A 214 -9.80 -15.12 10.80
CA PHE A 214 -10.10 -16.44 10.30
C PHE A 214 -9.92 -16.52 8.79
N VAL A 215 -9.64 -17.70 8.30
CA VAL A 215 -9.39 -18.00 6.89
C VAL A 215 -10.62 -18.72 6.34
N LYS A 216 -11.40 -18.04 5.49
CA LYS A 216 -12.64 -18.60 4.88
C LYS A 216 -12.26 -19.73 3.92
N LYS A 217 -12.43 -20.98 4.37
CA LYS A 217 -12.21 -22.21 3.59
C LYS A 217 -13.03 -22.24 2.30
#